data_AF-A0A7Y3AT38-F1
#
_entry.id   AF-A0A7Y3AT38-F1
#
_cell.length_a   1.000
_cell.length_b   1.000
_cell.length_c   1.000
_cell.angle_alpha   90.00
_cell.angle_beta   90.00
_cell.angle_gamma   90.00
#
_symmetry.space_group_name_H-M   'P 1'
#
loop_
_entity.id
_entity.type
_entity.pdbx_description
1 polymer ?
#
loop_
_entity_poly.entity_id
_entity_poly.type
_entity_poly.pdbx_seq_one_letter_code
_entity_poly.pdbx_strand_id
1 'polypeptide(L)'
;SLKEGIFKFWIEVPLALGTVGGLTRLHPLVNLALEILQKPSASELMQIVAVAGLAQNFAAVRSLVTTGIQEGHMKMHLLNILNQMNASDDEKKTLIAYFKKNAATHNAVVEALQNLRNKS
;
A
#
# COMPACT_ATOMS: atom_id res chain seq x y z
N SER A 1 -13.56 -18.73 3.22
CA SER A 1 -14.27 -19.42 4.32
C SER A 1 -13.27 -19.83 5.40
N LEU A 2 -13.69 -19.89 6.65
CA LEU A 2 -12.88 -20.42 7.75
C LEU A 2 -13.41 -21.81 8.09
N LYS A 3 -12.59 -22.86 7.95
CA LYS A 3 -12.94 -24.23 8.35
C LYS A 3 -11.75 -24.82 9.09
N GLU A 4 -11.98 -25.34 10.30
CA GLU A 4 -10.93 -25.95 11.14
C GLU A 4 -9.72 -25.03 11.38
N GLY A 5 -9.96 -23.71 11.51
CA GLY A 5 -8.88 -22.72 11.70
C GLY A 5 -8.12 -22.36 10.42
N ILE A 6 -8.44 -22.97 9.27
CA ILE A 6 -7.80 -22.67 7.99
C ILE A 6 -8.64 -21.66 7.22
N PHE A 7 -8.06 -20.49 6.96
CA PHE A 7 -8.66 -19.48 6.09
C PHE A 7 -8.45 -19.85 4.62
N LYS A 8 -9.56 -20.02 3.90
CA LYS A 8 -9.59 -20.28 2.45
C LYS A 8 -10.08 -19.05 1.71
N PHE A 9 -9.35 -18.67 0.66
CA PHE A 9 -9.70 -17.60 -0.27
C PHE A 9 -9.43 -18.09 -1.69
N TRP A 10 -10.29 -17.70 -2.63
CA TRP A 10 -10.21 -18.10 -4.04
C TRP A 10 -10.75 -16.97 -4.90
N ILE A 11 -10.42 -17.03 -6.19
CA ILE A 11 -10.89 -16.08 -7.18
C ILE A 11 -11.22 -16.82 -8.46
N GLU A 12 -12.27 -16.40 -9.14
CA GLU A 12 -12.63 -16.81 -10.49
C GLU A 12 -12.81 -15.52 -11.30
N VAL A 13 -12.03 -15.37 -12.37
CA VAL A 13 -12.05 -14.16 -13.21
C VAL A 13 -11.95 -14.58 -14.67
N PRO A 14 -12.76 -14.02 -15.58
CA PRO A 14 -12.52 -14.19 -17.00
C PRO A 14 -11.23 -13.46 -17.39
N LEU A 15 -10.23 -14.22 -17.85
CA LEU A 15 -8.97 -13.69 -18.37
C LEU A 15 -8.83 -14.08 -19.84
N ALA A 16 -8.42 -13.13 -20.66
CA ALA A 16 -8.12 -13.34 -22.07
C ALA A 16 -6.69 -12.86 -22.34
N LEU A 17 -5.72 -13.71 -22.01
CA LEU A 17 -4.29 -13.43 -22.18
C LEU A 17 -3.69 -14.31 -23.27
N GLY A 18 -2.72 -13.77 -24.00
CA GLY A 18 -1.95 -14.49 -25.00
C GLY A 18 -0.46 -14.34 -24.76
N THR A 19 0.32 -15.37 -25.10
CA THR A 19 1.79 -15.37 -24.99
C THR A 19 2.48 -15.22 -26.35
N VAL A 20 1.69 -15.15 -27.43
CA VAL A 20 2.15 -15.03 -28.82
C VAL A 20 1.21 -14.10 -29.60
N GLY A 21 1.78 -13.08 -30.26
CA GLY A 21 1.07 -12.20 -31.20
C GLY A 21 0.78 -10.79 -30.68
N GLY A 22 0.64 -9.83 -31.59
CA GLY A 22 0.40 -8.41 -31.27
C GLY A 22 1.60 -7.70 -30.60
N LEU A 23 1.31 -6.79 -29.66
CA LEU A 23 2.32 -6.00 -28.93
C LEU A 23 3.27 -6.85 -28.05
N THR A 24 2.89 -8.10 -27.72
CA THR A 24 3.74 -8.99 -26.91
C THR A 24 5.06 -9.35 -27.56
N ARG A 25 5.15 -9.28 -28.90
CA ARG A 25 6.40 -9.46 -29.65
C ARG A 25 7.10 -8.13 -30.00
N LEU A 26 6.37 -7.02 -29.99
CA LEU A 26 6.87 -5.71 -30.45
C LEU A 26 7.67 -4.98 -29.38
N HIS A 27 7.30 -5.12 -28.10
CA HIS A 27 7.98 -4.41 -27.02
C HIS A 27 9.03 -5.31 -26.34
N PRO A 28 10.34 -4.97 -26.39
CA PRO A 28 11.41 -5.82 -25.85
C PRO A 28 11.24 -6.22 -24.38
N LEU A 29 10.67 -5.33 -23.54
CA LEU A 29 10.40 -5.65 -22.13
C LEU A 29 9.37 -6.78 -21.94
N VAL A 30 8.45 -6.99 -22.87
CA VAL A 30 7.46 -8.08 -22.73
C VAL A 30 8.13 -9.43 -22.91
N ASN A 31 9.07 -9.55 -23.87
CA ASN A 31 9.85 -10.77 -24.06
C ASN A 31 10.70 -11.07 -22.82
N LEU A 32 11.36 -10.06 -22.24
CA LEU A 32 12.13 -10.21 -21.01
C LEU A 32 11.25 -10.65 -19.83
N ALA A 33 10.07 -10.04 -19.66
CA ALA A 33 9.13 -10.41 -18.61
C ALA A 33 8.63 -11.86 -18.74
N LEU A 34 8.31 -12.29 -19.97
CA LEU A 34 7.93 -13.69 -20.24
C LEU A 34 9.12 -14.64 -20.01
N GLU A 35 10.35 -14.23 -20.30
CA GLU A 35 11.56 -15.00 -20.01
C GLU A 35 11.81 -15.19 -18.51
N ILE A 36 11.64 -14.13 -17.71
CA ILE A 36 11.70 -14.21 -16.25
C ILE A 36 10.64 -15.19 -15.71
N LEU A 37 9.45 -15.20 -16.33
CA LEU A 37 8.37 -16.13 -16.02
C LEU A 37 8.55 -17.54 -16.64
N GLN A 38 9.70 -17.82 -17.28
CA GLN A 38 10.03 -19.10 -17.92
C GLN A 38 9.13 -19.48 -19.10
N LYS A 39 8.71 -18.49 -19.90
CA LYS A 39 7.93 -18.63 -21.14
C LYS A 39 6.68 -19.51 -20.95
N PRO A 40 5.75 -19.10 -20.06
CA PRO A 40 4.54 -19.87 -19.82
C PRO A 40 3.66 -19.92 -21.08
N SER A 41 2.81 -20.93 -21.18
CA SER A 41 1.65 -20.95 -22.06
C SER A 41 0.64 -19.88 -21.66
N ALA A 42 -0.31 -19.56 -22.55
CA ALA A 42 -1.38 -18.61 -22.24
C ALA A 42 -2.20 -19.04 -21.02
N SER A 43 -2.48 -20.34 -20.87
CA SER A 43 -3.21 -20.87 -19.71
C SER A 43 -2.43 -20.70 -18.41
N GLU A 44 -1.13 -21.02 -18.42
CA GLU A 44 -0.27 -20.83 -17.25
C GLU A 44 -0.13 -19.36 -16.88
N LEU A 45 0.00 -18.47 -17.88
CA LEU A 45 0.04 -17.03 -17.63
C LEU A 45 -1.26 -16.52 -16.98
N MET A 46 -2.42 -17.00 -17.43
CA MET A 46 -3.70 -16.67 -16.79
C MET A 46 -3.75 -17.13 -15.33
N GLN A 47 -3.24 -18.34 -15.02
CA GLN A 47 -3.17 -18.83 -13.64
C GLN A 47 -2.21 -17.99 -12.78
N ILE A 48 -1.03 -17.65 -13.31
CA ILE A 48 -0.06 -16.78 -12.63
C ILE A 48 -0.70 -15.43 -12.29
N VAL A 49 -1.36 -14.80 -13.27
CA VAL A 49 -2.04 -13.50 -13.09
C VAL A 49 -3.19 -13.61 -12.08
N ALA A 50 -4.00 -14.66 -12.14
CA ALA A 50 -5.08 -14.88 -11.18
C ALA A 50 -4.55 -15.04 -9.74
N VAL A 51 -3.48 -15.83 -9.55
CA VAL A 51 -2.83 -16.02 -8.23
C VAL A 51 -2.17 -14.73 -7.75
N ALA A 52 -1.51 -13.97 -8.62
CA ALA A 52 -0.94 -12.67 -8.27
C ALA A 52 -2.03 -11.69 -7.82
N GLY A 53 -3.16 -11.63 -8.52
CA GLY A 53 -4.32 -10.83 -8.11
C GLY A 53 -4.92 -11.28 -6.78
N LEU A 54 -5.05 -12.59 -6.56
CA LEU A 54 -5.51 -13.15 -5.29
C LEU A 54 -4.58 -12.77 -4.12
N ALA A 55 -3.27 -12.88 -4.33
CA ALA A 55 -2.26 -12.52 -3.35
C ALA A 55 -2.27 -11.02 -3.05
N GLN A 56 -2.42 -10.17 -4.08
CA GLN A 56 -2.56 -8.73 -3.92
C GLN A 56 -3.82 -8.36 -3.13
N ASN A 57 -4.96 -8.98 -3.42
CA ASN A 57 -6.19 -8.76 -2.66
C ASN A 57 -6.04 -9.19 -1.20
N PHE A 58 -5.44 -10.37 -0.96
CA PHE A 58 -5.16 -10.84 0.40
C PHE A 58 -4.26 -9.87 1.17
N ALA A 59 -3.17 -9.40 0.55
CA ALA A 59 -2.27 -8.43 1.16
C ALA A 59 -2.97 -7.11 1.47
N ALA A 60 -3.83 -6.62 0.58
CA ALA A 60 -4.60 -5.40 0.78
C ALA A 60 -5.60 -5.52 1.94
N VAL A 61 -6.37 -6.61 1.99
CA VAL A 61 -7.31 -6.87 3.09
C VAL A 61 -6.56 -7.03 4.41
N ARG A 62 -5.47 -7.81 4.42
CA ARG A 62 -4.60 -7.98 5.59
C ARG A 62 -4.06 -6.64 6.07
N SER A 63 -3.60 -5.80 5.15
CA SER A 63 -3.12 -4.45 5.44
C SER A 63 -4.19 -3.61 6.14
N LEU A 64 -5.41 -3.58 5.60
CA LEU A 64 -6.54 -2.80 6.14
C LEU A 64 -6.96 -3.24 7.55
N VAL A 65 -6.79 -4.51 7.91
CA VAL A 65 -7.11 -5.04 9.24
C VAL A 65 -5.94 -5.00 10.22
N THR A 66 -4.75 -4.55 9.79
CA THR A 66 -3.58 -4.39 10.67
C THR A 66 -3.41 -2.94 11.12
N THR A 67 -3.03 -2.75 12.38
CA THR A 67 -2.79 -1.42 12.95
C THR A 67 -1.56 -0.73 12.36
N GLY A 68 -0.53 -1.49 11.97
CA GLY A 68 0.77 -0.94 11.55
C GLY A 68 0.71 -0.02 10.33
N ILE A 69 -0.17 -0.29 9.35
CA ILE A 69 -0.30 0.57 8.16
C ILE A 69 -1.10 1.83 8.47
N GLN A 70 -2.14 1.72 9.30
CA GLN A 70 -2.88 2.89 9.78
C GLN A 70 -1.98 3.82 10.61
N GLU A 71 -1.20 3.28 11.54
CA GLU A 71 -0.23 4.04 12.32
C GLU A 71 0.86 4.68 11.46
N GLY A 72 1.40 3.93 10.49
CA GLY A 72 2.39 4.43 9.53
C GLY A 72 1.84 5.55 8.65
N HIS A 73 0.64 5.38 8.09
CA HIS A 73 -0.04 6.38 7.28
C HIS A 73 -0.33 7.65 8.08
N MET A 74 -0.85 7.51 9.31
CA MET A 74 -1.12 8.66 10.18
C MET A 74 0.16 9.41 10.59
N LYS A 75 1.25 8.69 10.84
CA LYS A 75 2.57 9.31 11.09
C LYS A 75 3.06 10.10 9.88
N MET A 76 2.93 9.53 8.67
CA MET A 76 3.28 10.22 7.43
C MET A 76 2.39 11.44 7.19
N HIS A 77 1.08 11.30 7.41
CA HIS A 77 0.11 12.40 7.28
C HIS A 77 0.44 13.57 8.23
N LEU A 78 0.72 13.27 9.51
CA LEU A 78 1.17 14.25 10.48
C LEU A 78 2.44 14.98 10.01
N LEU A 79 3.46 14.21 9.57
CA LEU A 79 4.71 14.79 9.07
C LEU A 79 4.49 15.68 7.84
N ASN A 80 3.57 15.32 6.94
CA ASN A 80 3.24 16.13 5.78
C ASN A 80 2.64 17.49 6.17
N ILE A 81 1.69 17.52 7.12
CA ILE A 81 1.11 18.76 7.63
C ILE A 81 2.20 19.63 8.28
N LEU A 82 3.02 19.04 9.15
CA LEU A 82 4.10 19.76 9.83
C LEU A 82 5.14 20.32 8.86
N ASN A 83 5.49 19.58 7.80
CA ASN A 83 6.38 20.05 6.75
C ASN A 83 5.77 21.22 5.97
N GLN A 84 4.48 21.17 5.63
CA GLN A 84 3.78 22.28 4.96
C GLN A 84 3.77 23.56 5.81
N MET A 85 3.80 23.42 7.14
CA MET A 85 3.87 24.53 8.09
C MET A 85 5.31 24.94 8.46
N ASN A 86 6.32 24.39 7.76
CA ASN A 86 7.74 24.58 8.02
C ASN A 86 8.10 24.33 9.49
N ALA A 87 7.58 23.26 10.09
CA ALA A 87 7.89 22.90 11.46
C ALA A 87 9.38 22.52 11.60
N SER A 88 10.02 22.96 12.69
CA SER A 88 11.39 22.56 13.03
C SER A 88 11.44 21.09 13.46
N ASP A 89 12.65 20.52 13.51
CA ASP A 89 12.80 19.11 13.94
C ASP A 89 12.41 18.89 15.41
N ASP A 90 12.58 19.90 16.26
CA ASP A 90 12.18 19.83 17.66
C ASP A 90 10.66 19.97 17.82
N GLU A 91 10.02 20.82 17.01
CA GLU A 91 8.55 20.90 16.92
C GLU A 91 7.98 19.57 16.44
N LYS A 92 8.57 18.96 15.41
CA LYS A 92 8.16 17.63 14.90
C LYS A 92 8.31 16.55 15.95
N LYS A 93 9.44 16.44 16.64
CA LYS A 93 9.65 15.45 17.70
C LYS A 93 8.57 15.56 18.78
N THR A 94 8.30 16.79 19.23
CA THR A 94 7.31 17.07 20.27
C THR A 94 5.90 16.67 19.82
N LEU A 95 5.49 17.10 18.63
CA LEU A 95 4.13 16.83 18.13
C LEU A 95 3.93 15.37 17.72
N ILE A 96 4.96 14.69 17.21
CA ILE A 96 4.91 13.23 17.00
C ILE A 96 4.64 12.49 18.31
N ALA A 97 5.28 12.89 19.42
CA ALA A 97 5.04 12.29 20.71
C ALA A 97 3.61 12.56 21.22
N TYR A 98 3.12 13.79 21.04
CA TYR A 98 1.76 14.19 21.45
C TYR A 98 0.66 13.42 20.69
N PHE A 99 0.79 13.28 19.36
CA PHE A 99 -0.21 12.64 18.50
C PHE A 99 -0.13 11.11 18.47
N LYS A 100 0.80 10.47 19.20
CA LYS A 100 0.75 9.00 19.40
C LYS A 100 -0.52 8.53 20.12
N LYS A 101 -1.12 9.39 20.95
CA LYS A 101 -2.31 9.08 21.77
C LYS A 101 -3.56 9.87 21.37
N ASN A 102 -3.46 10.73 20.35
CA ASN A 102 -4.51 11.66 19.96
C ASN A 102 -4.70 11.62 18.44
N ALA A 103 -5.93 11.80 17.97
CA ALA A 103 -6.19 11.85 16.53
C ALA A 103 -5.55 13.11 15.90
N ALA A 104 -4.66 12.90 14.92
CA ALA A 104 -3.97 13.96 14.19
C ALA A 104 -4.82 14.48 13.02
N THR A 105 -5.96 15.11 13.32
CA THR A 105 -6.72 15.85 12.29
C THR A 105 -5.96 17.12 11.91
N HIS A 106 -6.17 17.60 10.68
CA HIS A 106 -5.48 18.81 10.20
C HIS A 106 -5.60 20.00 11.18
N ASN A 107 -6.82 20.32 11.63
CA ASN A 107 -7.05 21.41 12.57
C ASN A 107 -6.35 21.20 13.91
N ALA A 108 -6.41 19.98 14.46
CA ALA A 108 -5.75 19.67 15.73
C ALA A 108 -4.22 19.84 15.64
N VAL A 109 -3.61 19.44 14.51
CA VAL A 109 -2.16 19.60 14.27
C VAL A 109 -1.80 21.08 14.15
N VAL A 110 -2.59 21.87 13.42
CA VAL A 110 -2.37 23.32 13.26
C VAL A 110 -2.44 24.03 14.61
N GLU A 111 -3.49 23.79 15.39
CA GLU A 111 -3.66 24.39 16.73
C GLU A 111 -2.53 23.97 17.68
N ALA A 112 -2.16 22.69 17.68
CA ALA A 112 -1.08 22.20 18.53
C ALA A 112 0.27 22.85 18.19
N LEU A 113 0.57 23.05 16.90
CA LEU A 113 1.80 23.72 16.48
C LEU A 113 1.80 25.22 16.84
N GLN A 114 0.68 25.93 16.63
CA GLN A 114 0.56 27.33 17.01
C GLN A 114 0.71 27.52 18.52
N ASN A 115 0.07 26.66 19.32
CA ASN A 115 0.19 26.68 20.77
C ASN A 115 1.62 26.40 21.25
N LEU A 116 2.36 25.53 20.55
CA LEU A 116 3.76 25.25 20.86
C LEU A 116 4.65 26.47 20.60
N ARG A 117 4.42 27.16 19.48
CA ARG A 117 5.14 28.39 19.11
C ARG A 117 4.82 29.56 20.03
N ASN A 118 3.56 29.73 20.43
CA ASN A 118 3.13 30.83 21.31
C ASN A 118 3.58 30.66 22.78
N LYS A 119 3.99 29.45 23.17
CA LYS A 119 4.54 29.15 24.51
C LYS A 119 6.07 29.24 24.56
N SER A 120 6.73 29.42 23.41
CA SER A 120 8.18 29.58 23.27
C SER A 120 8.54 31.06 23.20
#